data_AF-A0A1C7LZR9-F1
#
_entry.id   AF-A0A1C7LZR9-F1
#
_cell.length_a   1.000
_cell.length_b   1.000
_cell.length_c   1.000
_cell.angle_alpha   90.00
_cell.angle_beta   90.00
_cell.angle_gamma   90.00
#
_symmetry.space_group_name_H-M   'P 1'
#
loop_
_entity.id
_entity.type
_entity.pdbx_description
1 polymer ?
#
loop_
_entity_poly.entity_id
_entity_poly.type
_entity_poly.pdbx_seq_one_letter_code
_entity_poly.pdbx_strand_id
1 'polypeptide(L)'
;MPIHTTIDLTIEAAAELPKRNFRDVDWDEFQTTLADELAGRPTPETITTEEDFDNTLSALMESLHVAIERHVPVSHPVPFAKRWWTKELGAMRQKVSSSDEQRTNIGRFPFHPAQREYRTARNRYADQIRAAKKEHWEAWLDEADKYTVWNVNRFVKGGPTDGGRLRVPR
;
A
#
# COMPACT_ATOMS: atom_id res chain seq x y z
N MET A 1 40.11 32.99 -22.48
CA MET A 1 38.75 32.91 -21.88
C MET A 1 38.46 31.45 -21.59
N PRO A 2 38.33 31.02 -20.33
CA PRO A 2 37.98 29.63 -20.02
C PRO A 2 36.51 29.37 -20.32
N ILE A 3 36.20 28.20 -20.89
CA ILE A 3 34.82 27.77 -21.18
C ILE A 3 34.30 27.08 -19.92
N HIS A 4 33.23 27.62 -19.34
CA HIS A 4 32.49 26.97 -18.26
C HIS A 4 31.33 26.18 -18.86
N THR A 5 31.31 24.86 -18.61
CA THR A 5 30.23 23.98 -19.06
C THR A 5 29.41 23.59 -17.84
N THR A 6 28.15 24.02 -17.79
CA THR A 6 27.19 23.61 -16.77
C THR A 6 26.32 22.53 -17.39
N ILE A 7 26.40 21.30 -16.87
CA ILE A 7 25.57 20.19 -17.32
C ILE A 7 24.43 20.05 -16.32
N ASP A 8 23.20 20.30 -16.79
CA ASP A 8 22.00 20.03 -16.02
C ASP A 8 21.71 18.52 -16.06
N LEU A 9 21.69 17.91 -14.87
CA LEU A 9 21.44 16.47 -14.67
C LEU A 9 20.09 16.22 -13.99
N THR A 10 19.15 17.18 -14.08
CA THR A 10 17.79 16.98 -13.60
C THR A 10 17.10 15.92 -14.45
N ILE A 11 17.09 14.68 -13.94
CA ILE A 11 16.32 13.58 -14.51
C ILE A 11 14.93 13.67 -13.90
N GLU A 12 13.92 13.99 -14.71
CA GLU A 12 12.52 13.91 -14.28
C GLU A 12 12.19 12.46 -13.89
N ALA A 13 11.76 12.26 -12.66
CA ALA A 13 11.33 10.95 -12.20
C ALA A 13 10.04 10.55 -12.94
N ALA A 14 10.05 9.39 -13.58
CA ALA A 14 8.85 8.85 -14.21
C ALA A 14 7.73 8.72 -13.17
N ALA A 15 6.58 9.33 -13.45
CA ALA A 15 5.40 9.18 -12.61
C ALA A 15 4.94 7.72 -12.65
N GLU A 16 4.86 7.06 -11.50
CA GLU A 16 4.23 5.73 -11.42
C GLU A 16 2.74 5.88 -11.73
N LEU A 17 2.26 5.16 -12.76
CA LEU A 17 0.84 5.16 -13.10
C LEU A 17 0.02 4.57 -11.95
N PRO A 18 -1.19 5.10 -11.68
CA PRO A 18 -2.10 4.51 -10.73
C PRO A 18 -2.44 3.07 -11.12
N LYS A 19 -2.44 2.16 -10.14
CA LYS A 19 -2.76 0.74 -10.34
C LYS A 19 -3.87 0.31 -9.40
N ARG A 20 -4.78 -0.55 -9.86
CA ARG A 20 -5.82 -1.16 -9.02
C ARG A 20 -5.19 -1.96 -7.88
N ASN A 21 -5.64 -1.73 -6.65
CA ASN A 21 -5.13 -2.37 -5.44
C ASN A 21 -6.03 -3.53 -5.01
N PHE A 22 -5.81 -4.71 -5.58
CA PHE A 22 -6.58 -5.90 -5.23
C PHE A 22 -6.33 -6.41 -3.80
N ARG A 23 -5.29 -5.91 -3.10
CA ARG A 23 -5.02 -6.27 -1.70
C ARG A 23 -5.90 -5.53 -0.69
N ASP A 24 -6.55 -4.45 -1.11
CA ASP A 24 -7.30 -3.54 -0.24
C ASP A 24 -8.79 -3.50 -0.60
N VAL A 25 -9.27 -4.60 -1.19
CA VAL A 25 -10.66 -4.79 -1.61
C VAL A 25 -11.45 -5.37 -0.45
N ASP A 26 -12.64 -4.83 -0.19
CA ASP A 26 -13.64 -5.53 0.58
C ASP A 26 -14.26 -6.62 -0.29
N TRP A 27 -13.82 -7.86 -0.07
CA TRP A 27 -14.22 -8.98 -0.93
C TRP A 27 -15.69 -9.38 -0.73
N ASP A 28 -16.28 -9.09 0.43
CA ASP A 28 -17.67 -9.42 0.70
C ASP A 28 -18.59 -8.48 -0.10
N GLU A 29 -18.31 -7.16 -0.10
CA GLU A 29 -19.03 -6.19 -0.93
C GLU A 29 -18.80 -6.43 -2.43
N PHE A 30 -17.56 -6.74 -2.83
CA PHE A 30 -17.20 -7.08 -4.21
C PHE A 30 -18.03 -8.27 -4.72
N GLN A 31 -18.06 -9.37 -3.96
CA GLN A 31 -18.80 -10.57 -4.34
C GLN A 31 -20.30 -10.32 -4.42
N THR A 32 -20.85 -9.56 -3.49
CA THR A 32 -22.27 -9.19 -3.48
C THR A 32 -22.64 -8.45 -4.76
N THR A 33 -21.87 -7.42 -5.13
CA THR A 33 -22.12 -6.66 -6.36
C THR A 33 -21.93 -7.51 -7.62
N LEU A 34 -20.90 -8.37 -7.64
CA LEU A 34 -20.68 -9.24 -8.79
C LEU A 34 -21.84 -10.24 -8.96
N ALA A 35 -22.37 -10.79 -7.86
CA ALA A 35 -23.52 -11.69 -7.90
C ALA A 35 -24.77 -10.98 -8.43
N ASP A 36 -25.03 -9.74 -8.00
CA ASP A 36 -26.14 -8.92 -8.48
C ASP A 36 -26.01 -8.61 -9.99
N GLU A 37 -24.81 -8.25 -10.45
CA GLU A 37 -24.52 -7.99 -11.87
C GLU A 37 -24.72 -9.24 -12.73
N LEU A 38 -24.30 -10.41 -12.23
CA LEU A 38 -24.48 -11.69 -12.93
C LEU A 38 -25.96 -12.12 -12.94
N ALA A 39 -26.70 -11.90 -11.85
CA ALA A 39 -28.13 -12.20 -11.80
C ALA A 39 -28.94 -11.32 -12.77
N GLY A 40 -28.50 -10.08 -13.01
CA GLY A 40 -29.12 -9.17 -13.99
C GLY A 40 -28.81 -9.52 -15.45
N ARG A 41 -27.86 -10.43 -15.71
CA ARG A 41 -27.38 -10.79 -17.06
C ARG A 41 -27.58 -12.29 -17.30
N PRO A 42 -28.76 -12.71 -17.79
CA PRO A 42 -29.03 -14.12 -18.02
C PRO A 42 -28.04 -14.67 -19.05
N THR A 43 -27.31 -15.71 -18.67
CA THR A 43 -26.42 -16.46 -19.56
C THR A 43 -27.13 -17.69 -20.12
N PRO A 44 -26.84 -18.10 -21.36
CA PRO A 44 -27.41 -19.31 -21.93
C PRO A 44 -26.92 -20.55 -21.16
N GLU A 45 -27.82 -21.52 -20.96
CA GLU A 45 -27.51 -22.78 -20.25
C GLU A 45 -26.50 -23.64 -21.04
N THR A 46 -26.53 -23.53 -22.37
CA THR A 46 -25.55 -24.16 -23.27
C THR A 46 -25.09 -23.17 -24.32
N ILE A 47 -23.78 -23.08 -24.51
CA ILE A 47 -23.16 -22.29 -25.57
C ILE A 47 -23.08 -23.19 -26.81
N THR A 48 -23.81 -22.82 -27.86
CA THR A 48 -23.92 -23.64 -29.07
C THR A 48 -23.33 -22.96 -30.30
N THR A 49 -23.17 -21.63 -30.26
CA THR A 49 -22.62 -20.83 -31.34
C THR A 49 -21.45 -19.97 -30.85
N GLU A 50 -20.58 -19.54 -31.77
CA GLU A 50 -19.52 -18.56 -31.46
C GLU A 50 -20.12 -17.23 -30.99
N GLU A 51 -21.27 -16.83 -31.54
CA GLU A 51 -21.98 -15.61 -31.13
C GLU A 51 -22.47 -15.71 -29.67
N ASP A 52 -23.04 -16.85 -29.28
CA ASP A 52 -23.44 -17.09 -27.88
C ASP A 52 -22.22 -17.04 -26.94
N PHE A 53 -21.08 -17.56 -27.38
CA PHE A 53 -19.83 -17.54 -26.63
C PHE A 53 -19.35 -16.11 -26.40
N ASP A 54 -19.22 -15.33 -27.48
CA ASP A 54 -18.72 -13.96 -27.43
C ASP A 54 -19.64 -13.06 -26.61
N ASN A 55 -20.96 -13.23 -26.73
CA ASN A 55 -21.95 -12.52 -25.93
C ASN A 55 -21.83 -12.86 -24.43
N THR A 56 -21.68 -14.14 -24.11
CA THR A 56 -21.53 -14.60 -22.72
C THR A 56 -20.22 -14.09 -22.10
N LEU A 57 -19.12 -14.16 -22.85
CA LEU A 57 -17.82 -13.65 -22.43
C LEU A 57 -17.88 -12.13 -22.19
N SER A 58 -18.48 -11.40 -23.13
CA SER A 58 -18.62 -9.95 -23.02
C SER A 58 -19.45 -9.57 -21.79
N ALA A 59 -20.58 -10.23 -21.56
CA ALA A 59 -21.41 -10.01 -20.38
C ALA A 59 -20.65 -10.27 -19.07
N LEU A 60 -19.88 -11.37 -19.00
CA LEU A 60 -19.06 -11.70 -17.83
C LEU A 60 -17.95 -10.68 -17.59
N MET A 61 -17.24 -10.27 -18.65
CA MET A 61 -16.20 -9.25 -18.55
C MET A 61 -16.77 -7.90 -18.08
N GLU A 62 -17.94 -7.51 -18.57
CA GLU A 62 -18.62 -6.29 -18.14
C GLU A 62 -19.03 -6.36 -16.66
N SER A 63 -19.64 -7.46 -16.20
CA SER A 63 -19.96 -7.66 -14.78
C SER A 63 -18.72 -7.55 -13.89
N LEU A 64 -17.63 -8.18 -14.30
CA LEU A 64 -16.35 -8.07 -13.61
C LEU A 64 -15.83 -6.64 -13.61
N HIS A 65 -15.92 -5.94 -14.74
CA HIS A 65 -15.46 -4.56 -14.85
C HIS A 65 -16.24 -3.64 -13.90
N VAL A 66 -17.57 -3.77 -13.85
CA VAL A 66 -18.43 -2.99 -12.94
C VAL A 66 -18.03 -3.24 -11.48
N ALA A 67 -17.84 -4.50 -11.07
CA ALA A 67 -17.41 -4.83 -9.72
C ALA A 67 -16.01 -4.27 -9.42
N ILE A 68 -15.07 -4.38 -10.37
CA ILE A 68 -13.70 -3.84 -10.24
C ILE A 68 -13.71 -2.32 -10.10
N GLU A 69 -14.47 -1.62 -10.94
CA GLU A 69 -14.52 -0.17 -10.91
C GLU A 69 -15.12 0.36 -9.61
N ARG A 70 -16.16 -0.32 -9.11
CA ARG A 70 -16.88 0.08 -7.90
C ARG A 70 -16.09 -0.19 -6.62
N HIS A 71 -15.42 -1.34 -6.54
CA HIS A 71 -14.89 -1.85 -5.28
C HIS A 71 -13.39 -1.96 -5.21
N VAL A 72 -12.68 -1.95 -6.34
CA VAL A 72 -11.21 -2.07 -6.32
C VAL A 72 -10.59 -0.68 -6.28
N PRO A 73 -10.03 -0.27 -5.13
CA PRO A 73 -9.47 1.07 -5.00
C PRO A 73 -8.27 1.25 -5.92
N VAL A 74 -8.08 2.47 -6.40
CA VAL A 74 -6.92 2.85 -7.20
C VAL A 74 -5.79 3.27 -6.25
N SER A 75 -4.64 2.62 -6.38
CA SER A 75 -3.42 3.05 -5.70
C SER A 75 -2.94 4.35 -6.32
N HIS A 76 -2.75 5.38 -5.49
CA HIS A 76 -2.01 6.58 -5.85
C HIS A 76 -0.60 6.49 -5.26
N PRO A 77 0.37 5.92 -6.01
CA PRO A 77 1.75 5.86 -5.53
C PRO A 77 2.31 7.27 -5.40
N VAL A 78 2.43 7.77 -4.17
CA VAL A 78 3.15 9.01 -3.91
C VAL A 78 4.63 8.71 -3.67
N PRO A 79 5.57 9.49 -4.24
CA PRO A 79 7.00 9.22 -4.12
C PRO A 79 7.50 9.14 -2.68
N PHE A 80 6.84 9.80 -1.73
CA PHE A 80 7.22 9.81 -0.32
C PHE A 80 6.53 8.73 0.53
N ALA A 81 5.64 7.91 -0.05
CA ALA A 81 5.01 6.82 0.68
C ALA A 81 6.05 5.78 1.08
N LYS A 82 5.96 5.34 2.34
CA LYS A 82 6.82 4.28 2.88
C LYS A 82 6.17 2.93 2.54
N ARG A 83 6.92 2.03 1.90
CA ARG A 83 6.38 0.75 1.40
C ARG A 83 5.96 -0.22 2.51
N TRP A 84 6.61 -0.15 3.67
CA TRP A 84 6.25 -0.90 4.89
C TRP A 84 5.08 -0.29 5.68
N TRP A 85 4.49 0.83 5.21
CA TRP A 85 3.40 1.50 5.93
C TRP A 85 2.05 0.86 5.62
N THR A 86 1.32 0.48 6.66
CA THR A 86 0.00 -0.16 6.55
C THR A 86 -1.10 0.70 7.16
N LYS A 87 -2.37 0.43 6.80
CA LYS A 87 -3.54 1.10 7.40
C LYS A 87 -3.58 0.89 8.91
N GLU A 88 -3.21 -0.29 9.40
CA GLU A 88 -3.11 -0.59 10.82
C GLU A 88 -2.12 0.32 11.56
N LEU A 89 -0.94 0.55 10.99
CA LEU A 89 0.03 1.52 11.54
C LEU A 89 -0.55 2.94 11.56
N GLY A 90 -1.35 3.30 10.56
CA GLY A 90 -2.13 4.54 10.53
C GLY A 90 -3.11 4.64 11.71
N ALA A 91 -3.90 3.61 11.96
CA ALA A 91 -4.84 3.55 13.08
C ALA A 91 -4.11 3.60 14.44
N MET A 92 -2.97 2.90 14.57
CA MET A 92 -2.14 2.97 15.78
C MET A 92 -1.56 4.36 16.00
N ARG A 93 -1.12 5.06 14.94
CA ARG A 93 -0.66 6.45 15.04
C ARG A 93 -1.77 7.38 15.54
N GLN A 94 -2.99 7.23 15.03
CA GLN A 94 -4.15 7.99 15.50
C GLN A 94 -4.41 7.72 16.99
N LYS A 95 -4.41 6.45 17.40
CA LYS A 95 -4.58 6.06 18.81
C LYS A 95 -3.53 6.69 19.72
N VAL A 96 -2.26 6.70 19.31
CA VAL A 96 -1.18 7.37 20.06
C VAL A 96 -1.45 8.87 20.18
N SER A 97 -1.89 9.52 19.10
CA SER A 97 -2.22 10.94 19.09
C SER A 97 -3.36 11.26 20.05
N SER A 98 -4.46 10.50 20.00
CA SER A 98 -5.61 10.69 20.89
C SER A 98 -5.23 10.48 22.35
N SER A 99 -4.42 9.47 22.67
CA SER A 99 -3.92 9.26 24.04
C SER A 99 -2.97 10.37 24.51
N ASP A 100 -2.20 10.98 23.60
CA ASP A 100 -1.32 12.11 23.94
C ASP A 100 -2.10 13.39 24.23
N GLU A 101 -3.16 13.63 23.46
CA GLU A 101 -4.09 14.75 23.68
C GLU A 101 -4.78 14.61 25.05
N GLN A 102 -5.34 13.43 25.35
CA GLN A 102 -5.92 13.13 26.67
C GLN A 102 -4.92 13.35 27.80
N ARG A 103 -3.69 12.86 27.64
CA ARG A 103 -2.61 13.06 28.60
C ARG A 103 -2.27 14.54 28.81
N THR A 104 -2.27 15.33 27.72
CA THR A 104 -1.95 16.77 27.77
C THR A 104 -3.05 17.56 28.47
N ASN A 105 -4.32 17.26 28.17
CA ASN A 105 -5.47 17.91 28.79
C ASN A 105 -5.55 17.68 30.31
N ILE A 106 -5.14 16.50 30.76
CA ILE A 106 -5.14 16.15 32.19
C ILE A 106 -3.92 16.76 32.92
N GLY A 107 -2.85 17.11 32.19
CA GLY A 107 -1.61 17.64 32.76
C GLY A 107 -0.67 16.56 33.31
N ARG A 108 0.47 16.97 33.92
CA ARG A 108 1.49 16.04 34.44
C ARG A 108 1.13 15.47 35.82
N PHE A 109 -0.02 14.84 35.95
CA PHE A 109 -0.32 14.02 37.13
C PHE A 109 0.40 12.67 37.00
N PRO A 110 1.44 12.37 37.83
CA PRO A 110 2.32 11.23 37.61
C PRO A 110 1.61 9.87 37.67
N PHE A 111 0.48 9.80 38.38
CA PHE A 111 -0.26 8.57 38.65
C PHE A 111 -1.56 8.44 37.87
N HIS A 112 -1.85 9.35 36.93
CA HIS A 112 -3.08 9.27 36.14
C HIS A 112 -3.02 8.12 35.11
N PRO A 113 -4.08 7.29 34.97
CA PRO A 113 -4.12 6.18 34.02
C PRO A 113 -3.75 6.54 32.57
N ALA A 114 -4.14 7.74 32.10
CA ALA A 114 -3.80 8.25 30.77
C ALA A 114 -2.28 8.26 30.47
N GLN A 115 -1.42 8.44 31.48
CA GLN A 115 0.03 8.39 31.29
C GLN A 115 0.52 6.97 30.98
N ARG A 116 -0.10 5.95 31.59
CA ARG A 116 0.17 4.52 31.32
C ARG A 116 -0.39 4.10 29.96
N GLU A 117 -1.60 4.55 29.64
CA GLU A 117 -2.26 4.26 28.36
C GLU A 117 -1.45 4.83 27.20
N TYR A 118 -1.02 6.09 27.27
CA TYR A 118 -0.15 6.70 26.27
C TYR A 118 1.17 5.92 26.11
N ARG A 119 1.85 5.56 27.20
CA ARG A 119 3.10 4.77 27.14
C ARG A 119 2.87 3.42 26.46
N THR A 120 1.77 2.76 26.79
CA THR A 120 1.41 1.46 26.21
C THR A 120 1.13 1.58 24.71
N ALA A 121 0.31 2.56 24.31
CA ALA A 121 0.01 2.82 22.90
C ALA A 121 1.27 3.19 22.11
N ARG A 122 2.11 4.08 22.66
CA ARG A 122 3.37 4.51 22.04
C ARG A 122 4.35 3.35 21.86
N ASN A 123 4.52 2.52 22.89
CA ASN A 123 5.43 1.37 22.83
C ASN A 123 4.94 0.34 21.81
N ARG A 124 3.66 -0.02 21.87
CA ARG A 124 3.05 -0.93 20.89
C ARG A 124 3.20 -0.41 19.46
N TYR A 125 2.96 0.87 19.24
CA TYR A 125 3.16 1.49 17.93
C TYR A 125 4.64 1.43 17.50
N ALA A 126 5.59 1.76 18.39
CA ALA A 126 7.02 1.68 18.08
C ALA A 126 7.46 0.25 17.75
N ASP A 127 6.95 -0.75 18.47
CA ASP A 127 7.24 -2.16 18.25
C ASP A 127 6.70 -2.63 16.90
N GLN A 128 5.45 -2.27 16.56
CA GLN A 128 4.86 -2.58 15.25
C GLN A 128 5.56 -1.87 14.10
N ILE A 129 6.07 -0.65 14.30
CA ILE A 129 6.90 0.04 13.29
C ILE A 129 8.21 -0.74 13.04
N ARG A 130 8.84 -1.28 14.09
CA ARG A 130 10.05 -2.09 13.93
C ARG A 130 9.74 -3.42 13.23
N ALA A 131 8.64 -4.07 13.62
CA ALA A 131 8.18 -5.32 13.01
C ALA A 131 7.88 -5.14 11.52
N ALA A 132 7.05 -4.17 11.15
CA ALA A 132 6.67 -3.93 9.76
C ALA A 132 7.88 -3.59 8.86
N LYS A 133 8.83 -2.80 9.38
CA LYS A 133 10.09 -2.53 8.67
C LYS A 133 10.92 -3.78 8.45
N LYS A 134 11.03 -4.63 9.47
CA LYS A 134 11.79 -5.86 9.44
C LYS A 134 11.16 -6.86 8.46
N GLU A 135 9.86 -7.11 8.60
CA GLU A 135 9.10 -8.01 7.74
C GLU A 135 9.19 -7.59 6.26
N HIS A 136 9.00 -6.30 5.97
CA HIS A 136 9.16 -5.80 4.61
C HIS A 136 10.58 -5.97 4.07
N TRP A 137 11.60 -5.79 4.92
CA TRP A 137 12.98 -6.03 4.54
C TRP A 137 13.25 -7.52 4.26
N GLU A 138 12.78 -8.41 5.12
CA GLU A 138 12.94 -9.86 4.97
C GLU A 138 12.21 -10.38 3.73
N ALA A 139 10.95 -10.00 3.53
CA ALA A 139 10.18 -10.37 2.35
C ALA A 139 10.88 -9.92 1.05
N TRP A 140 11.47 -8.73 1.05
CA TRP A 140 12.23 -8.26 -0.11
C TRP A 140 13.52 -9.08 -0.34
N LEU A 141 14.21 -9.49 0.72
CA LEU A 141 15.38 -10.35 0.60
C LEU A 141 15.02 -11.74 0.05
N ASP A 142 13.87 -12.29 0.45
CA ASP A 142 13.39 -13.59 -0.02
C ASP A 142 13.02 -13.57 -1.51
N GLU A 143 12.52 -12.44 -2.00
CA GLU A 143 12.19 -12.23 -3.43
C GLU A 143 13.40 -11.78 -4.27
N ALA A 144 14.55 -11.49 -3.64
CA ALA A 144 15.69 -10.92 -4.35
C ALA A 144 16.30 -11.88 -5.38
N ASP A 145 16.33 -11.44 -6.63
CA ASP A 145 16.96 -12.11 -7.76
C ASP A 145 18.43 -11.70 -7.97
N LYS A 146 19.05 -12.28 -9.00
CA LYS A 146 20.44 -12.00 -9.41
C LYS A 146 20.72 -10.53 -9.75
N TYR A 147 19.70 -9.74 -10.09
CA TYR A 147 19.84 -8.31 -10.43
C TYR A 147 19.67 -7.42 -9.20
N THR A 148 18.76 -7.78 -8.30
CA THR A 148 18.43 -7.04 -7.08
C THR A 148 19.41 -7.32 -5.94
N VAL A 149 20.18 -8.41 -5.97
CA VAL A 149 21.23 -8.70 -4.98
C VAL A 149 22.29 -7.58 -4.88
N TRP A 150 22.56 -6.88 -5.98
CA TRP A 150 23.48 -5.74 -6.00
C TRP A 150 22.89 -4.50 -5.31
N ASN A 151 21.56 -4.34 -5.34
CA ASN A 151 20.87 -3.30 -4.58
C ASN A 151 20.92 -3.62 -3.08
N VAL A 152 20.74 -4.89 -2.68
CA VAL A 152 20.85 -5.33 -1.28
C VAL A 152 22.21 -4.95 -0.71
N ASN A 153 23.30 -5.32 -1.41
CA ASN A 153 24.67 -4.98 -0.98
C ASN A 153 24.87 -3.47 -0.84
N ARG A 154 24.27 -2.68 -1.74
CA ARG A 154 24.30 -1.22 -1.66
C ARG A 154 23.57 -0.68 -0.42
N PHE A 155 22.42 -1.25 -0.04
CA PHE A 155 21.72 -0.86 1.20
C PHE A 155 22.53 -1.20 2.45
N VAL A 156 23.17 -2.38 2.49
CA VAL A 156 24.00 -2.79 3.63
C VAL A 156 25.22 -1.89 3.79
N LYS A 157 25.87 -1.51 2.68
CA LYS A 157 27.05 -0.62 2.70
C LYS A 157 26.73 0.86 2.86
N GLY A 158 25.57 1.31 2.39
CA GLY A 158 25.19 2.73 2.35
C GLY A 158 24.83 3.34 3.71
N GLY A 159 24.63 2.52 4.75
CA GLY A 159 24.22 2.99 6.07
C GLY A 159 22.81 3.64 6.07
N PRO A 160 22.36 4.20 7.21
CA PRO A 160 21.05 4.84 7.31
C PRO A 160 20.97 6.05 6.38
N THR A 161 20.27 5.90 5.25
CA THR A 161 20.08 6.98 4.27
C THR A 161 18.81 7.77 4.61
N ASP A 162 18.82 9.07 4.38
CA ASP A 162 17.72 10.03 4.60
C ASP A 162 16.49 9.83 3.68
N GLY A 163 16.42 8.71 2.96
CA GLY A 163 15.29 8.35 2.10
C GLY A 163 15.36 8.91 0.68
N GLY A 164 16.47 9.54 0.30
CA GLY A 164 16.55 10.30 -0.96
C GLY A 164 16.66 9.50 -2.26
N ARG A 165 17.28 8.31 -2.30
CA ARG A 165 17.63 7.69 -3.61
C ARG A 165 17.48 6.18 -3.77
N LEU A 166 17.53 5.41 -2.68
CA LEU A 166 17.35 3.95 -2.75
C LEU A 166 16.22 3.56 -1.81
N ARG A 167 15.22 2.88 -2.37
CA ARG A 167 14.08 2.34 -1.62
C ARG A 167 14.04 0.85 -1.84
N VAL A 168 13.72 0.11 -0.78
CA VAL A 168 13.28 -1.28 -0.94
C VAL A 168 12.18 -1.28 -2.02
N PRO A 169 12.29 -2.10 -3.07
CA PRO A 169 11.26 -2.29 -4.09
C PRO A 169 9.89 -2.67 -3.51
N ARG A 170 8.87 -2.58 -4.37
CA ARG A 170 7.48 -2.93 -4.02
C ARG A 170 7.22 -4.41 -4.26
#